data_AF-A0A484ZQT3-F1
#
_entry.id   AF-A0A484ZQT3-F1
#
_cell.length_a   1.000
_cell.length_b   1.000
_cell.length_c   1.000
_cell.angle_alpha   90.00
_cell.angle_beta   90.00
_cell.angle_gamma   90.00
#
_symmetry.space_group_name_H-M   'P 1'
#
loop_
_entity.id
_entity.type
_entity.pdbx_description
1 polymer ?
#
loop_
_entity_poly.entity_id
_entity_poly.type
_entity_poly.pdbx_seq_one_letter_code
_entity_poly.pdbx_strand_id
1 'polypeptide(L)'
;MGEQKTSRLKGFIYRLSRSNKMALGGTLLMGILFGIGILTSLNVVTHYTSTDDFCISCHEMRDNIFIDEYKSSKHFTNHAGIKVACSSCHIPKEFMPKQ
;
A
#
# COMPACT_ATOMS: atom_id res chain seq x y z
N MET A 1 -5.36 -2.25 -42.37
CA MET A 1 -4.93 -1.68 -41.05
C MET A 1 -3.93 -2.54 -40.26
N GLY A 2 -3.68 -3.82 -40.58
CA GLY A 2 -2.75 -4.67 -39.81
C GLY A 2 -1.24 -4.44 -40.06
N GLU A 3 -0.85 -4.07 -41.28
CA GLU A 3 0.56 -3.97 -41.70
C GLU A 3 1.33 -2.77 -41.10
N GLN A 4 0.64 -1.65 -40.87
CA GLN A 4 1.27 -0.47 -40.27
C GLN A 4 1.61 -0.69 -38.78
N LYS A 5 0.80 -1.49 -38.07
CA LYS A 5 1.03 -1.87 -36.67
C LYS A 5 2.23 -2.82 -36.54
N THR A 6 2.40 -3.76 -37.47
CA THR A 6 3.54 -4.69 -37.47
C THR A 6 4.85 -3.99 -37.81
N SER A 7 4.85 -3.01 -38.73
CA SER A 7 6.02 -2.18 -39.07
C SER A 7 6.51 -1.34 -37.88
N ARG A 8 5.60 -0.63 -37.19
CA ARG A 8 5.97 0.15 -35.98
C ARG A 8 6.47 -0.73 -34.84
N LEU A 9 5.84 -1.89 -34.62
CA LEU A 9 6.26 -2.82 -33.58
C LEU A 9 7.64 -3.43 -33.88
N LYS A 10 7.89 -3.82 -35.14
CA LYS A 10 9.20 -4.30 -35.60
C LYS A 10 10.28 -3.22 -35.46
N GLY A 11 9.97 -1.96 -35.80
CA GLY A 11 10.90 -0.83 -35.62
C GLY A 11 11.24 -0.53 -34.15
N PHE A 12 10.26 -0.67 -33.26
CA PHE A 12 10.46 -0.51 -31.82
C PHE A 12 11.33 -1.63 -31.24
N ILE A 13 11.05 -2.89 -31.61
CA ILE A 13 11.83 -4.05 -31.17
C ILE A 13 13.26 -4.01 -31.74
N TYR A 14 13.45 -3.57 -33.00
CA TYR A 14 14.78 -3.38 -33.60
C TYR A 14 15.60 -2.30 -32.89
N ARG A 15 14.96 -1.19 -32.47
CA ARG A 15 15.62 -0.17 -31.63
C ARG A 15 15.99 -0.69 -30.25
N LEU A 16 15.11 -1.48 -29.63
CA LEU A 16 15.35 -2.07 -28.32
C LEU A 16 16.48 -3.12 -28.37
N SER A 17 16.56 -3.91 -29.44
CA SER A 17 17.60 -4.93 -29.64
C SER A 17 18.97 -4.37 -30.04
N ARG A 18 19.03 -3.14 -30.56
CA ARG A 18 20.27 -2.39 -30.86
C ARG A 18 20.84 -1.65 -29.63
N SER A 19 20.08 -1.59 -28.53
CA SER A 19 20.48 -0.88 -27.33
C SER A 19 21.63 -1.60 -26.59
N ASN A 20 22.49 -0.86 -25.88
CA ASN A 20 23.53 -1.46 -25.06
C ASN A 20 22.87 -2.35 -24.00
N LYS A 21 23.09 -3.66 -24.08
CA LYS A 21 22.47 -4.67 -23.20
C LYS A 21 22.70 -4.36 -21.71
N MET A 22 23.85 -3.76 -21.37
CA MET A 22 24.18 -3.33 -20.01
C MET A 22 23.32 -2.13 -19.56
N ALA A 23 23.12 -1.15 -20.45
CA ALA A 23 22.27 0.00 -20.16
C ALA A 23 20.79 -0.38 -20.06
N LEU A 24 20.32 -1.28 -20.94
CA LEU A 24 18.94 -1.78 -20.89
C LEU A 24 18.69 -2.60 -19.61
N GLY A 25 19.62 -3.48 -19.25
CA GLY A 25 19.56 -4.26 -18.02
C GLY A 25 19.60 -3.38 -16.76
N GLY A 26 20.49 -2.38 -16.73
CA GLY A 26 20.60 -1.43 -15.62
C GLY A 26 19.31 -0.63 -15.39
N THR A 27 18.70 -0.09 -16.46
CA THR A 27 17.44 0.66 -16.35
C THR A 27 16.28 -0.22 -15.88
N LEU A 28 16.17 -1.47 -16.38
CA LEU A 28 15.13 -2.40 -15.93
C LEU A 28 15.30 -2.75 -14.45
N LEU A 29 16.54 -3.05 -14.02
CA LEU A 29 16.83 -3.38 -12.63
C LEU A 29 16.51 -2.20 -11.70
N MET A 30 16.90 -0.98 -12.06
CA MET A 30 16.56 0.21 -11.29
C MET A 30 15.06 0.46 -11.24
N GLY A 31 14.34 0.27 -12.36
CA GLY A 31 12.88 0.37 -12.39
C GLY A 31 12.20 -0.63 -11.45
N ILE A 32 12.69 -1.87 -11.39
CA ILE A 32 12.16 -2.90 -10.48
C ILE A 32 12.42 -2.51 -9.02
N LEU A 33 13.65 -2.12 -8.67
CA LEU A 33 13.99 -1.72 -7.31
C LEU A 33 13.16 -0.51 -6.85
N PHE A 34 12.98 0.47 -7.73
CA PHE A 34 12.16 1.64 -7.47
C PHE A 34 10.68 1.28 -7.29
N GLY A 35 10.15 0.40 -8.15
CA GLY A 35 8.78 -0.09 -8.06
C GLY A 35 8.50 -0.85 -6.75
N ILE A 36 9.43 -1.72 -6.34
CA ILE A 36 9.35 -2.40 -5.04
C ILE A 36 9.36 -1.37 -3.90
N GLY A 37 10.27 -0.40 -3.96
CA GLY A 37 10.36 0.66 -2.95
C GLY A 37 9.03 1.41 -2.77
N ILE A 38 8.37 1.79 -3.87
CA ILE A 38 7.07 2.45 -3.84
C ILE A 38 6.00 1.55 -3.22
N LEU A 39 5.86 0.32 -3.73
CA LEU A 39 4.82 -0.61 -3.26
C LEU A 39 4.99 -0.93 -1.78
N THR A 40 6.22 -1.16 -1.32
CA THR A 40 6.51 -1.38 0.09
C THR A 40 6.21 -0.14 0.92
N SER A 41 6.64 1.05 0.48
CA SER A 41 6.44 2.29 1.24
C SER A 41 4.97 2.62 1.39
N LEU A 42 4.18 2.52 0.32
CA LEU A 42 2.74 2.77 0.36
C LEU A 42 2.04 1.78 1.31
N ASN A 43 2.44 0.51 1.29
CA ASN A 43 1.89 -0.50 2.19
C ASN A 43 2.25 -0.25 3.67
N VAL A 44 3.45 0.27 3.94
CA VAL A 44 3.86 0.65 5.30
C VAL A 44 3.07 1.85 5.80
N VAL A 45 2.87 2.87 4.95
CA VAL A 45 2.09 4.07 5.30
C VAL A 45 0.66 3.70 5.63
N THR A 46 -0.01 2.88 4.80
CA THR A 46 -1.39 2.46 5.04
C THR A 46 -1.52 1.64 6.32
N HIS A 47 -0.55 0.77 6.61
CA HIS A 47 -0.52 0.01 7.86
C HIS A 47 -0.33 0.94 9.07
N TYR A 48 0.56 1.93 8.98
CA TYR A 48 0.79 2.90 10.05
C TYR A 48 -0.46 3.72 10.36
N THR A 49 -1.15 4.23 9.33
CA THR A 49 -2.41 4.97 9.50
C THR A 49 -3.59 4.10 9.93
N SER A 50 -3.39 2.79 10.06
CA SER A 50 -4.39 1.83 10.56
C SER A 50 -4.12 1.39 12.01
N THR A 51 -3.13 1.98 12.68
CA THR A 51 -2.82 1.69 14.08
C THR A 51 -3.69 2.52 15.03
N ASP A 52 -3.92 2.00 16.24
CA ASP A 52 -4.64 2.72 17.29
C ASP A 52 -3.94 4.05 17.63
N ASP A 53 -2.61 4.07 17.61
CA ASP A 53 -1.79 5.27 17.89
C ASP A 53 -2.08 6.40 16.91
N PHE A 54 -2.23 6.07 15.62
CA PHE A 54 -2.65 7.04 14.62
C PHE A 54 -4.10 7.50 14.87
N CYS A 55 -5.01 6.58 15.19
CA CYS A 55 -6.40 6.93 15.48
C CYS A 55 -6.51 7.93 16.65
N ILE A 56 -5.79 7.72 17.74
CA ILE A 56 -5.79 8.60 18.92
C ILE A 56 -4.84 9.80 18.79
N SER A 57 -4.25 10.04 17.62
CA SER A 57 -3.46 11.25 17.37
C SER A 57 -4.35 12.50 17.23
N CYS A 58 -5.62 12.33 16.87
CA CYS A 58 -6.62 13.39 16.83
C CYS A 58 -7.24 13.61 18.21
N HIS A 59 -7.33 14.87 18.66
CA HIS A 59 -7.86 15.22 19.98
C HIS A 59 -9.28 14.70 20.24
N GLU A 60 -10.16 14.75 19.24
CA GLU A 60 -11.53 14.20 19.34
C GLU A 60 -11.53 12.70 19.67
N MET A 61 -10.70 11.94 18.95
CA MET A 61 -10.61 10.49 19.17
C MET A 61 -9.93 10.19 20.50
N ARG A 62 -8.89 10.95 20.86
CA ARG A 62 -8.12 10.74 22.10
C ARG A 62 -8.90 11.06 23.36
N ASP A 63 -9.57 12.22 23.36
CA ASP A 63 -10.11 12.83 24.58
C ASP A 63 -11.56 12.44 24.84
N ASN A 64 -12.31 12.13 23.79
CA ASN A 64 -13.73 11.78 23.91
C ASN A 64 -13.92 10.28 23.65
N ILE A 65 -13.77 9.84 22.40
CA ILE A 65 -14.17 8.49 21.97
C ILE A 65 -13.33 7.39 22.64
N PHE A 66 -12.01 7.57 22.73
CA PHE A 66 -11.11 6.55 23.28
C PHE A 66 -11.31 6.36 24.79
N ILE A 67 -11.51 7.45 25.54
CA ILE A 67 -11.63 7.41 27.00
C ILE A 67 -13.05 7.01 27.41
N ASP A 68 -14.07 7.62 26.83
CA ASP A 68 -15.45 7.49 27.30
C ASP A 68 -16.09 6.18 26.82
N GLU A 69 -15.88 5.83 25.54
CA GLU A 69 -16.61 4.73 24.90
C GLU A 69 -15.74 3.49 24.70
N TYR A 70 -14.54 3.66 24.14
CA TYR A 70 -13.75 2.49 23.77
C TYR A 70 -13.18 1.75 24.98
N LYS A 71 -12.56 2.46 25.93
CA LYS A 71 -11.99 1.85 27.15
C LYS A 71 -13.02 1.17 28.05
N SER A 72 -14.24 1.69 28.10
CA SER A 72 -15.35 1.12 28.87
C SER A 72 -16.00 -0.07 28.15
N SER A 73 -15.76 -0.24 26.84
CA SER A 73 -16.35 -1.30 26.03
C SER A 73 -15.74 -2.69 26.24
N LYS A 74 -16.50 -3.72 25.81
CA LYS A 74 -16.02 -5.10 25.73
C LYS A 74 -14.90 -5.31 24.70
N HIS A 75 -14.72 -4.37 23.76
CA HIS A 75 -13.64 -4.45 22.77
C HIS A 75 -12.27 -4.09 23.36
N PHE A 76 -12.25 -3.33 24.48
CA PHE A 76 -11.04 -3.05 25.25
C PHE A 76 -10.83 -4.05 26.40
N THR A 77 -11.89 -4.37 27.14
CA THR A 77 -11.83 -5.31 28.28
C THR A 77 -12.81 -6.48 28.09
N ASN A 78 -12.29 -7.64 27.70
CA ASN A 78 -13.08 -8.88 27.56
C ASN A 78 -12.43 -10.07 28.28
N HIS A 79 -13.24 -11.10 28.51
CA HIS A 79 -12.83 -12.36 29.11
C HIS A 79 -11.83 -13.16 28.25
N ALA A 80 -11.73 -12.86 26.94
CA ALA A 80 -10.77 -13.50 26.05
C ALA A 80 -9.37 -12.89 26.15
N GLY A 81 -9.21 -11.76 26.86
CA GLY A 81 -7.91 -11.11 27.07
C GLY A 81 -7.31 -10.47 25.83
N ILE A 82 -8.09 -10.26 24.77
CA ILE A 82 -7.62 -9.64 23.52
C ILE A 82 -8.14 -8.21 23.39
N LYS A 83 -7.30 -7.28 22.95
CA LYS A 83 -7.73 -5.92 22.59
C LYS A 83 -8.07 -5.88 21.11
N VAL A 84 -9.31 -5.49 20.78
CA VAL A 84 -9.72 -5.34 19.38
C VAL A 84 -9.36 -3.93 18.91
N ALA A 85 -8.37 -3.81 18.02
CA ALA A 85 -7.92 -2.54 17.46
C ALA A 85 -9.02 -1.81 16.67
N CYS A 86 -8.98 -0.47 16.62
CA CYS A 86 -9.97 0.37 15.93
C CYS A 86 -10.13 -0.02 14.45
N SER A 87 -9.02 -0.28 13.77
CA SER A 87 -8.99 -0.67 12.36
C SER A 87 -9.63 -2.03 12.08
N SER A 88 -9.81 -2.89 13.09
CA SER A 88 -10.42 -4.20 12.89
C SER A 88 -11.89 -4.12 12.44
N CYS A 89 -12.58 -3.02 12.74
CA CYS A 89 -13.96 -2.77 12.32
C CYS A 89 -14.09 -1.55 11.40
N HIS A 90 -13.25 -0.52 11.56
CA HIS A 90 -13.31 0.69 10.74
C HIS A 90 -12.60 0.58 9.39
N ILE A 91 -11.69 -0.40 9.22
CA ILE A 91 -10.87 -0.53 8.02
C ILE A 91 -11.03 -1.95 7.44
N PRO A 92 -11.61 -2.08 6.23
CA PRO A 92 -11.75 -3.37 5.57
C PRO A 92 -10.38 -4.06 5.35
N LYS A 93 -10.31 -5.36 5.63
CA LYS A 93 -9.08 -6.18 5.47
C LYS A 93 -8.95 -6.78 4.07
N GLU A 94 -9.26 -6.00 3.04
CA GLU A 94 -9.18 -6.44 1.64
C GLU A 94 -7.72 -6.56 1.18
N PHE A 95 -7.41 -7.56 0.36
CA PHE A 95 -6.06 -7.84 -0.14
C PHE A 95 -5.47 -6.71 -1.02
N MET A 96 -6.33 -5.87 -1.59
CA MET A 96 -5.96 -4.63 -2.27
C MET A 96 -6.63 -3.45 -1.55
N PRO A 97 -5.91 -2.32 -1.34
CA PRO A 97 -6.54 -1.12 -0.79
C PRO A 97 -7.67 -0.70 -1.73
N LYS A 98 -8.89 -0.62 -1.20
CA LYS A 98 -10.07 -0.42 -2.03
C LYS A 98 -10.16 0.98 -2.68
N GLN A 99 -9.32 1.93 -2.28
CA GLN A 99 -9.42 3.36 -2.67
C GLN A 99 -10.83 3.88 -2.34
#